data_AF-A0A7X8R1H1-F1
#
_entry.id   AF-A0A7X8R1H1-F1
#
_cell.length_a   1.000
_cell.length_b   1.000
_cell.length_c   1.000
_cell.angle_alpha   90.00
_cell.angle_beta   90.00
_cell.angle_gamma   90.00
#
_symmetry.space_group_name_H-M   'P 1'
#
loop_
_entity.id
_entity.type
_entity.pdbx_description
1 polymer ?
#
loop_
_entity_poly.entity_id
_entity_poly.type
_entity_poly.pdbx_seq_one_letter_code
_entity_poly.pdbx_strand_id
1 'polypeptide(L)'
;MNDNIKADPNPLESVEDIHEIVVLLDFYGQLLTKRQFDIMDLHFNSDLSLGEIAEDLGISRQGVYDSIRKAKKSLLGYEKRLGLAERFKDQEKNIDKALNSLKNMGKKSPELTNDSDYKQAIDLLGKILDTL
;
A
#
# COMPACT_ATOMS: atom_id res chain seq x y z
N MET A 1 -12.37 -31.00 -25.85
CA MET A 1 -12.70 -30.68 -24.45
C MET A 1 -12.11 -29.32 -24.19
N ASN A 2 -12.97 -28.31 -24.24
CA ASN A 2 -12.61 -26.91 -24.12
C ASN A 2 -12.66 -26.55 -22.65
N ASP A 3 -11.52 -26.27 -22.02
CA ASP A 3 -11.49 -25.42 -20.83
C ASP A 3 -10.56 -24.25 -21.12
N ASN A 4 -11.19 -23.26 -21.75
CA ASN A 4 -10.64 -21.97 -22.07
C ASN A 4 -10.57 -21.17 -20.76
N ILE A 5 -9.50 -21.35 -19.99
CA ILE A 5 -9.12 -20.44 -18.90
C ILE A 5 -8.62 -19.15 -19.57
N LYS A 6 -9.55 -18.36 -20.11
CA LYS A 6 -9.32 -16.94 -20.30
C LYS A 6 -9.63 -16.29 -18.97
N ALA A 7 -8.58 -16.00 -18.21
CA ALA A 7 -8.60 -14.91 -17.26
C ALA A 7 -9.16 -13.69 -18.00
N ASP A 8 -10.41 -13.36 -17.72
CA ASP A 8 -11.03 -12.14 -18.21
C ASP A 8 -10.21 -11.00 -17.60
N PRO A 9 -9.55 -10.15 -18.38
CA PRO A 9 -8.79 -9.04 -17.81
C PRO A 9 -9.80 -8.16 -17.08
N ASN A 10 -9.70 -8.12 -15.75
CA ASN A 10 -10.60 -7.34 -14.91
C ASN A 10 -10.55 -5.88 -15.41
N PRO A 11 -11.61 -5.32 -16.04
CA PRO A 11 -11.54 -4.03 -16.72
C PRO A 11 -11.35 -2.83 -15.79
N LEU A 12 -11.17 -3.08 -14.49
CA LEU A 12 -11.26 -2.09 -13.43
C LEU A 12 -9.94 -1.49 -13.00
N GLU A 13 -8.79 -2.11 -13.28
CA GLU A 13 -7.58 -1.79 -12.51
C GLU A 13 -6.32 -1.87 -13.37
N SER A 14 -5.59 -0.74 -13.46
CA SER A 14 -4.17 -0.76 -13.80
C SER A 14 -3.35 -1.27 -12.62
N VAL A 15 -2.12 -1.74 -12.85
CA VAL A 15 -1.22 -2.20 -11.78
C VAL A 15 -0.98 -1.06 -10.77
N GLU A 16 -0.88 0.17 -11.27
CA GLU A 16 -0.77 1.38 -10.47
C GLU A 16 -1.99 1.61 -9.56
N ASP A 17 -3.21 1.37 -10.06
CA ASP A 17 -4.44 1.52 -9.26
C ASP A 17 -4.52 0.48 -8.13
N ILE A 18 -4.03 -0.74 -8.35
CA ILE A 18 -4.04 -1.81 -7.34
C ILE A 18 -3.15 -1.40 -6.16
N HIS A 19 -1.91 -1.00 -6.46
CA HIS A 19 -0.95 -0.60 -5.43
C HIS A 19 -1.47 0.57 -4.58
N GLU A 20 -2.06 1.58 -5.22
CA GLU A 20 -2.65 2.71 -4.49
C GLU A 20 -3.75 2.25 -3.52
N ILE A 21 -4.65 1.38 -3.97
CA ILE A 21 -5.74 0.89 -3.13
C ILE A 21 -5.24 0.04 -1.95
N VAL A 22 -4.22 -0.80 -2.14
CA VAL A 22 -3.61 -1.60 -1.06
C VAL A 22 -3.06 -0.68 0.02
N VAL A 23 -2.27 0.33 -0.36
CA VAL A 23 -1.75 1.32 0.59
C VAL A 23 -2.89 2.01 1.34
N LEU A 24 -3.93 2.45 0.62
CA LEU A 24 -5.08 3.09 1.28
C LEU A 24 -5.84 2.14 2.21
N LEU A 25 -5.86 0.83 1.92
CA LEU A 25 -6.48 -0.18 2.77
C LEU A 25 -5.69 -0.35 4.08
N ASP A 26 -4.36 -0.27 4.05
CA ASP A 26 -3.54 -0.30 5.27
C ASP A 26 -3.80 0.92 6.16
N PHE A 27 -3.93 2.11 5.57
CA PHE A 27 -4.19 3.34 6.33
C PHE A 27 -5.63 3.47 6.83
N TYR A 28 -6.61 3.04 6.03
CA TYR A 28 -8.02 3.38 6.26
C TYR A 28 -8.96 2.18 6.29
N GLY A 29 -8.47 0.96 6.12
CA GLY A 29 -9.30 -0.24 6.05
C GLY A 29 -10.19 -0.45 7.27
N GLN A 30 -9.70 -0.09 8.46
CA GLN A 30 -10.48 -0.16 9.70
C GLN A 30 -11.64 0.83 9.77
N LEU A 31 -11.69 1.85 8.89
CA LEU A 31 -12.81 2.80 8.79
C LEU A 31 -13.92 2.28 7.87
N LEU A 32 -13.65 1.24 7.09
CA LEU A 32 -14.67 0.57 6.29
C LEU A 32 -15.62 -0.23 7.19
N THR A 33 -16.81 -0.56 6.66
CA THR A 33 -17.62 -1.58 7.33
C THR A 33 -16.88 -2.92 7.29
N LYS A 34 -17.09 -3.77 8.32
CA LYS A 34 -16.47 -5.11 8.36
C LYS A 34 -16.65 -5.88 7.05
N ARG A 35 -17.86 -5.86 6.48
CA ARG A 35 -18.17 -6.55 5.21
C ARG A 35 -17.36 -6.01 4.02
N GLN A 36 -17.13 -4.70 3.97
CA GLN A 36 -16.30 -4.09 2.93
C GLN A 36 -14.83 -4.43 3.13
N PHE A 37 -14.33 -4.34 4.36
CA PHE A 37 -12.96 -4.70 4.69
C PHE A 37 -12.67 -6.17 4.32
N ASP A 38 -13.50 -7.11 4.79
CA ASP A 38 -13.34 -8.54 4.51
C ASP A 38 -13.30 -8.81 2.99
N ILE A 39 -14.15 -8.16 2.20
CA ILE A 39 -14.16 -8.32 0.72
C ILE A 39 -12.89 -7.74 0.09
N MET A 40 -12.43 -6.58 0.56
CA MET A 40 -11.20 -5.95 0.06
C MET A 40 -9.98 -6.79 0.41
N ASP A 41 -9.89 -7.30 1.62
CA ASP A 41 -8.79 -8.15 2.10
C ASP A 41 -8.68 -9.45 1.31
N LEU A 42 -9.81 -10.14 1.08
CA LEU A 42 -9.84 -11.33 0.24
C LEU A 42 -9.40 -11.03 -1.20
N HIS A 43 -9.78 -9.89 -1.76
CA HIS A 43 -9.43 -9.54 -3.13
C HIS A 43 -7.98 -9.08 -3.30
N PHE A 44 -7.51 -8.19 -2.43
CA PHE A 44 -6.23 -7.50 -2.59
C PHE A 44 -5.07 -8.17 -1.85
N ASN A 45 -5.33 -8.84 -0.73
CA ASN A 45 -4.29 -9.47 0.08
C ASN A 45 -4.26 -11.00 -0.06
N SER A 46 -5.38 -11.62 -0.47
CA SER A 46 -5.50 -13.08 -0.63
C SER A 46 -5.62 -13.52 -2.09
N ASP A 47 -5.58 -12.60 -3.06
CA ASP A 47 -5.67 -12.86 -4.51
C ASP A 47 -6.94 -13.64 -4.96
N LEU A 48 -8.03 -13.61 -4.18
CA LEU A 48 -9.27 -14.24 -4.61
C LEU A 48 -9.96 -13.43 -5.72
N SER A 49 -10.48 -14.16 -6.70
CA SER A 49 -11.36 -13.60 -7.72
C SER A 49 -12.73 -13.22 -7.17
N LEU A 50 -13.44 -12.34 -7.87
CA LEU A 50 -14.81 -11.95 -7.49
C LEU A 50 -15.78 -13.14 -7.41
N GLY A 51 -15.49 -14.23 -8.14
CA GLY A 51 -16.29 -15.45 -8.12
C GLY A 51 -16.05 -16.26 -6.84
N GLU A 52 -14.79 -16.47 -6.48
CA GLU A 52 -14.41 -17.17 -5.24
C GLU A 52 -14.94 -16.44 -4.01
N ILE A 53 -14.80 -15.11 -3.96
CA ILE A 53 -15.34 -14.30 -2.86
C ILE A 53 -16.87 -14.39 -2.80
N ALA A 54 -17.55 -14.43 -3.96
CA ALA A 54 -19.00 -14.53 -4.02
C ALA A 54 -19.49 -15.88 -3.47
N GLU A 55 -18.80 -16.96 -3.81
CA GLU A 55 -19.06 -18.30 -3.30
C GLU A 55 -18.82 -18.39 -1.79
N ASP A 56 -17.64 -17.98 -1.31
CA ASP A 56 -17.26 -18.01 0.10
C ASP A 56 -18.21 -17.20 1.00
N LEU A 57 -18.68 -16.05 0.49
CA LEU A 57 -19.50 -15.12 1.25
C LEU A 57 -21.01 -15.26 0.99
N GLY A 58 -21.42 -16.21 0.15
CA GLY A 58 -22.83 -16.49 -0.18
C GLY A 58 -23.57 -15.30 -0.81
N ILE A 59 -22.88 -14.50 -1.64
CA ILE A 59 -23.44 -13.33 -2.32
C ILE A 59 -23.23 -13.41 -3.83
N SER A 60 -23.86 -12.52 -4.59
CA SER A 60 -23.63 -12.46 -6.04
C SER A 60 -22.26 -11.86 -6.36
N ARG A 61 -21.66 -12.29 -7.48
CA ARG A 61 -20.46 -11.64 -8.05
C ARG A 61 -20.63 -10.14 -8.24
N GLN A 62 -21.83 -9.70 -8.63
CA GLN A 62 -22.17 -8.27 -8.72
C GLN A 62 -22.14 -7.58 -7.35
N GLY A 63 -22.59 -8.26 -6.30
CA GLY A 63 -22.52 -7.75 -4.93
C GLY A 63 -21.08 -7.56 -4.44
N VAL A 64 -20.17 -8.48 -4.79
CA VAL A 64 -18.73 -8.34 -4.50
C VAL A 64 -18.17 -7.11 -5.23
N TYR A 65 -18.42 -7.02 -6.55
CA TYR A 65 -17.99 -5.89 -7.37
C TYR A 65 -18.47 -4.54 -6.80
N ASP A 66 -19.75 -4.43 -6.47
CA ASP A 66 -20.34 -3.21 -5.93
C ASP A 66 -19.74 -2.84 -4.56
N SER A 67 -19.42 -3.85 -3.73
CA SER A 67 -18.77 -3.65 -2.44
C SER A 67 -17.37 -3.08 -2.62
N ILE A 68 -16.54 -3.67 -3.49
CA ILE A 68 -15.19 -3.18 -3.82
C ILE A 68 -15.26 -1.74 -4.32
N ARG A 69 -16.13 -1.45 -5.28
CA ARG A 69 -16.29 -0.10 -5.84
C ARG A 69 -16.65 0.93 -4.75
N LYS A 70 -17.55 0.59 -3.83
CA LYS A 70 -17.95 1.48 -2.71
C LYS A 70 -16.82 1.65 -1.69
N ALA A 71 -16.09 0.59 -1.39
CA ALA A 71 -14.95 0.62 -0.48
C ALA A 71 -13.84 1.52 -1.05
N LYS A 72 -13.43 1.33 -2.31
CA LYS A 72 -12.46 2.19 -3.01
C LYS A 72 -12.84 3.66 -2.95
N LYS A 73 -14.10 4.00 -3.27
CA LYS A 73 -14.60 5.37 -3.17
C LYS A 73 -14.48 5.95 -1.75
N SER A 74 -14.68 5.12 -0.73
CA SER A 74 -14.58 5.53 0.67
C SER A 74 -13.11 5.76 1.06
N LEU A 75 -12.22 4.83 0.72
CA LEU A 75 -10.77 4.94 0.92
C LEU A 75 -10.19 6.23 0.29
N LEU A 76 -10.49 6.47 -0.98
CA LEU A 76 -10.09 7.71 -1.68
C LEU A 76 -10.68 8.97 -1.03
N GLY A 77 -11.91 8.87 -0.52
CA GLY A 77 -12.56 9.94 0.23
C GLY A 77 -11.89 10.24 1.56
N TYR A 78 -11.39 9.21 2.26
CA TYR A 78 -10.59 9.37 3.48
C TYR A 78 -9.25 10.01 3.17
N GLU A 79 -8.55 9.53 2.14
CA GLU A 79 -7.26 10.12 1.74
C GLU A 79 -7.39 11.59 1.38
N LYS A 80 -8.39 11.95 0.57
CA LYS A 80 -8.65 13.36 0.24
C LYS A 80 -8.86 14.26 1.46
N ARG A 81 -9.34 13.71 2.57
CA ARG A 81 -9.64 14.47 3.80
C ARG A 81 -8.50 14.45 4.81
N LEU A 82 -7.77 13.34 4.90
CA LEU A 82 -6.80 13.08 5.96
C LEU A 82 -5.36 13.15 5.44
N GLY A 83 -5.13 12.76 4.19
CA GLY A 83 -3.83 12.83 3.51
C GLY A 83 -2.74 12.00 4.17
N LEU A 84 -3.09 10.90 4.84
CA LEU A 84 -2.12 10.11 5.61
C LEU A 84 -1.15 9.36 4.71
N ALA A 85 -1.64 8.75 3.62
CA ALA A 85 -0.79 7.99 2.71
C ALA A 85 0.18 8.91 1.97
N GLU A 86 -0.28 10.08 1.50
CA GLU A 86 0.60 11.07 0.85
C GLU A 86 1.68 11.59 1.82
N ARG A 87 1.29 11.97 3.05
CA ARG A 87 2.26 12.45 4.07
C ARG A 87 3.29 11.39 4.44
N PHE A 88 2.86 10.14 4.52
CA PHE A 88 3.74 9.02 4.79
C PHE A 88 4.79 8.84 3.69
N LYS A 89 4.36 8.84 2.43
CA LYS A 89 5.23 8.79 1.26
C LYS A 89 6.22 9.96 1.22
N ASP A 90 5.77 11.15 1.61
CA ASP A 90 6.65 12.32 1.72
C ASP A 90 7.68 12.18 2.84
N GLN A 91 7.29 11.60 3.99
CA GLN A 91 8.21 11.31 5.09
C GLN A 91 9.30 10.31 4.68
N GLU A 92 8.91 9.19 4.05
CA GLU A 92 9.82 8.19 3.51
C GLU A 92 10.86 8.82 2.56
N LYS A 93 10.37 9.62 1.59
CA LYS A 93 11.23 10.32 0.63
C LYS A 93 12.18 11.32 1.29
N ASN A 94 11.75 12.01 2.34
CA ASN A 94 12.59 12.96 3.05
C ASN A 94 13.70 12.26 3.86
N ILE A 95 13.39 11.11 4.47
CA ILE A 95 14.36 10.28 5.19
C ILE A 95 15.39 9.70 4.22
N ASP A 96 14.96 9.15 3.08
CA ASP A 96 15.87 8.63 2.07
C ASP A 96 16.82 9.72 1.54
N LYS A 97 16.30 10.93 1.26
CA LYS A 97 17.13 12.08 0.87
C LYS A 97 18.14 12.46 1.96
N ALA A 98 17.73 12.45 3.23
CA ALA A 98 18.63 12.75 4.34
C ALA A 98 19.75 11.70 4.45
N LEU A 99 19.41 10.41 4.38
CA LEU A 99 20.37 9.31 4.36
C LEU A 99 21.36 9.42 3.20
N ASN A 100 20.86 9.69 2.00
CA ASN A 100 21.70 9.85 0.80
C ASN A 100 22.64 11.06 0.94
N SER A 101 22.15 12.16 1.53
CA SER A 101 22.97 13.35 1.79
C SER A 101 24.09 13.05 2.79
N LEU A 102 23.78 12.38 3.90
CA LEU A 102 24.77 11.95 4.90
C LEU A 102 25.79 10.98 4.31
N LYS A 103 25.35 9.96 3.55
CA LYS A 103 26.24 9.01 2.88
C LYS A 103 27.19 9.73 1.89
N ASN A 104 26.69 10.73 1.16
CA ASN A 104 27.52 11.53 0.25
C ASN A 104 28.53 12.40 0.99
N MET A 105 28.19 12.93 2.18
CA MET A 105 29.15 13.62 3.04
C MET A 105 30.28 12.69 3.49
N GLY A 106 29.94 11.47 3.93
CA GLY A 106 30.95 10.46 4.33
C GLY A 106 31.88 10.04 3.18
N LYS A 107 31.38 10.05 1.93
CA LYS A 107 32.22 9.83 0.74
C LYS A 107 33.19 10.99 0.48
N LYS A 108 32.78 12.24 0.75
CA LYS A 108 33.61 13.44 0.53
C LYS A 108 34.65 13.66 1.63
N SER A 109 34.31 13.24 2.85
CA SER A 109 35.14 13.35 4.06
C SER A 109 35.18 11.99 4.77
N PRO A 110 36.07 11.07 4.37
CA PRO A 110 36.14 9.72 4.92
C PRO A 110 36.35 9.68 6.45
N GLU A 111 36.99 10.69 7.03
CA GLU A 111 37.16 10.83 8.47
C GLU A 111 35.82 10.88 9.25
N LEU A 112 34.76 11.43 8.67
CA LEU A 112 33.41 11.45 9.26
C LEU A 112 32.84 10.04 9.44
N THR A 113 33.25 9.08 8.61
CA THR A 113 32.70 7.72 8.69
C THR A 113 33.11 6.99 9.96
N ASN A 114 34.09 7.50 10.70
CA ASN A 114 34.50 6.98 12.01
C ASN A 114 33.83 7.67 13.19
N ASP A 115 33.19 8.82 12.96
CA ASP A 115 32.49 9.59 13.98
C ASP A 115 31.25 8.81 14.49
N SER A 116 31.09 8.77 15.81
CA SER A 116 30.01 8.02 16.45
C SER A 116 28.63 8.60 16.17
N ASP A 117 28.51 9.92 16.17
CA ASP A 117 27.25 10.62 15.97
C ASP A 117 26.80 10.50 14.52
N TYR A 118 27.75 10.55 13.58
CA TYR A 118 27.51 10.27 12.16
C TYR A 118 26.95 8.85 11.95
N LYS A 119 27.61 7.83 12.53
CA LYS A 119 27.13 6.44 12.43
C LYS A 119 25.75 6.28 13.05
N GLN A 120 25.53 6.89 14.22
CA GLN A 120 24.26 6.84 14.92
C GLN A 120 23.14 7.49 14.11
N ALA A 121 23.39 8.64 13.48
CA ALA A 121 22.39 9.32 12.65
C ALA A 121 21.97 8.47 11.44
N ILE A 122 22.92 7.81 10.77
CA ILE A 122 22.62 6.89 9.66
C ILE A 122 21.82 5.68 10.14
N ASP A 123 22.22 5.08 11.26
CA ASP A 123 21.52 3.92 11.83
C ASP A 123 20.09 4.27 12.25
N LEU A 124 19.88 5.40 12.93
CA LEU A 124 18.54 5.85 13.34
C LEU A 124 17.64 6.12 12.14
N LEU A 125 18.13 6.84 11.14
CA LEU A 125 17.35 7.12 9.93
C LEU A 125 17.08 5.85 9.12
N GLY A 126 18.02 4.91 9.07
CA GLY A 126 17.83 3.59 8.45
C GLY A 126 16.74 2.80 9.15
N LYS A 127 16.77 2.73 10.48
CA LYS A 127 15.73 2.05 11.28
C LYS A 127 14.35 2.66 11.09
N ILE A 128 14.25 3.99 11.01
CA ILE A 128 12.95 4.64 10.74
C ILE A 128 12.46 4.23 9.36
N LEU A 129 13.32 4.26 8.35
CA LEU A 129 12.95 3.86 6.99
C LEU A 129 12.48 2.40 6.91
N ASP A 130 13.10 1.49 7.65
CA ASP A 130 12.71 0.07 7.70
C ASP A 130 11.35 -0.17 8.40
N THR A 131 10.86 0.82 9.17
CA THR A 131 9.56 0.76 9.87
C THR A 131 8.43 1.47 9.13
N LEU A 132 8.76 2.16 8.04
CA LEU A 132 7.80 2.77 7.12
C LEU A 132 7.51 1.76 6.00
#